data_AF-A0A6A7AHG4-F1
#
_entry.id   AF-A0A6A7AHG4-F1
#
_cell.length_a   1.000
_cell.length_b   1.000
_cell.length_c   1.000
_cell.angle_alpha   90.00
_cell.angle_beta   90.00
_cell.angle_gamma   90.00
#
_symmetry.space_group_name_H-M   'P 1'
#
loop_
_entity.id
_entity.type
_entity.pdbx_description
1 polymer ?
#
loop_
_entity_poly.entity_id
_entity_poly.type
_entity_poly.pdbx_seq_one_letter_code
_entity_poly.pdbx_strand_id
1 'polypeptide(L)'
;MVDLLLPTSRWTMSVALSRKRSRLATDEDEEEVQQRREPSPALSVLSDTLKRSRTQCELDELDIIGAEEAWSVDVDAILASKRIARPLDGRLEARDNWQRYRRGESIIVLCVQGNVHTHYDLLCSALPDLYTISPSLQALVLCHEPSTHNPSSITSFSLPLIQAVEPSNNHFVRLGLLHPLGGGKFPLDALVVLDPRGRRKLVLPFGWGAGKHAGTPAGRSIRTRLMDLLKRCVETLERER
;
A
#
# COMPACT_ATOMS: atom_id res chain seq x y z
N MET A 1 -43.74 -36.23 -27.53
CA MET A 1 -43.13 -35.30 -26.57
C MET A 1 -41.92 -36.04 -26.04
N VAL A 2 -40.74 -35.81 -26.64
CA VAL A 2 -39.55 -36.66 -26.49
C VAL A 2 -38.54 -35.91 -25.63
N ASP A 3 -38.18 -36.52 -24.51
CA ASP A 3 -37.17 -36.06 -23.55
C ASP A 3 -35.77 -36.01 -24.17
N LEU A 4 -35.11 -34.86 -24.05
CA LEU A 4 -33.69 -34.67 -24.38
C LEU A 4 -32.88 -34.53 -23.09
N LEU A 5 -32.27 -35.63 -22.66
CA LEU A 5 -31.22 -35.66 -21.64
C LEU A 5 -29.88 -35.30 -22.30
N LEU A 6 -29.28 -34.19 -21.86
CA LEU A 6 -27.89 -33.84 -22.18
C LEU A 6 -26.95 -34.31 -21.05
N PRO A 7 -25.76 -34.85 -21.36
CA PRO A 7 -24.84 -35.37 -20.35
C PRO A 7 -23.97 -34.28 -19.71
N THR A 8 -23.77 -34.42 -18.40
CA THR A 8 -22.87 -33.60 -17.57
C THR A 8 -21.42 -34.01 -17.79
N SER A 9 -20.61 -33.08 -18.30
CA SER A 9 -19.16 -33.26 -18.43
C SER A 9 -18.46 -33.01 -17.10
N ARG A 10 -18.02 -34.09 -16.44
CA ARG A 10 -17.13 -34.06 -15.27
C ARG A 10 -15.69 -33.78 -15.71
N TRP A 11 -15.19 -32.57 -15.48
CA TRP A 11 -13.77 -32.27 -15.56
C TRP A 11 -13.07 -32.68 -14.26
N THR A 12 -12.14 -33.63 -14.35
CA THR A 12 -11.22 -33.98 -13.26
C THR A 12 -9.83 -33.43 -13.61
N MET A 13 -9.32 -32.50 -12.81
CA MET A 13 -7.93 -32.05 -12.94
C MET A 13 -7.00 -33.08 -12.31
N SER A 14 -6.18 -33.72 -13.14
CA SER A 14 -5.06 -34.56 -12.73
C SER A 14 -3.92 -33.68 -12.21
N VAL A 15 -3.71 -33.67 -10.89
CA VAL A 15 -2.59 -32.97 -10.24
C VAL A 15 -1.35 -33.86 -10.29
N ALA A 16 -0.48 -33.62 -11.27
CA ALA A 16 0.84 -34.24 -11.33
C ALA A 16 1.78 -33.57 -10.30
N LEU A 17 1.96 -34.22 -9.16
CA LEU A 17 2.94 -33.83 -8.13
C LEU A 17 4.36 -34.11 -8.62
N SER A 18 5.04 -33.06 -9.07
CA SER A 18 6.44 -33.13 -9.49
C SER A 18 7.37 -33.20 -8.27
N ARG A 19 7.75 -34.43 -7.88
CA ARG A 19 8.78 -34.73 -6.88
C ARG A 19 10.15 -34.30 -7.41
N LYS A 20 10.70 -33.19 -6.92
CA LYS A 20 12.14 -32.89 -7.08
C LYS A 20 12.96 -33.82 -6.18
N ARG A 21 13.76 -34.68 -6.82
CA ARG A 21 14.72 -35.61 -6.22
C ARG A 21 15.84 -34.85 -5.50
N SER A 22 16.08 -35.29 -4.27
CA SER A 22 17.31 -35.14 -3.50
C SER A 22 18.54 -35.59 -4.29
N ARG A 23 19.65 -34.84 -4.17
CA ARG A 23 21.00 -35.31 -4.52
C ARG A 23 21.89 -35.19 -3.29
N LEU A 24 22.20 -36.37 -2.73
CA LEU A 24 23.32 -36.63 -1.83
C LEU A 24 24.61 -36.67 -2.66
N ALA A 25 25.68 -36.10 -2.13
CA ALA A 25 27.09 -36.39 -2.46
C ALA A 25 27.75 -36.61 -1.07
N THR A 26 27.89 -37.85 -0.61
CA THR A 26 29.02 -38.80 -0.76
C THR A 26 30.32 -38.25 -0.19
N ASP A 27 30.67 -38.79 0.99
CA ASP A 27 31.94 -38.72 1.70
C ASP A 27 33.08 -39.36 0.89
N GLU A 28 34.29 -38.79 0.98
CA GLU A 28 35.55 -39.56 0.96
C GLU A 28 36.52 -38.91 1.96
N ASP A 29 36.90 -39.69 2.98
CA ASP A 29 37.95 -39.46 3.97
C ASP A 29 39.34 -39.52 3.33
N GLU A 30 40.29 -38.65 3.73
CA GLU A 30 41.71 -39.03 3.90
C GLU A 30 42.39 -38.17 4.99
N GLU A 31 43.14 -38.86 5.86
CA GLU A 31 43.78 -38.41 7.09
C GLU A 31 45.16 -37.75 6.88
N GLU A 32 45.54 -36.94 7.88
CA GLU A 32 46.89 -36.62 8.39
C GLU A 32 48.03 -36.16 7.45
N VAL A 33 48.53 -34.94 7.66
CA VAL A 33 49.95 -34.69 8.07
C VAL A 33 50.04 -33.40 8.90
N GLN A 34 50.50 -33.55 10.16
CA GLN A 34 50.98 -32.47 11.03
C GLN A 34 52.26 -31.84 10.49
N GLN A 35 52.28 -30.52 10.28
CA GLN A 35 53.54 -29.76 10.20
C GLN A 35 53.51 -28.50 11.07
N ARG A 36 54.31 -28.59 12.14
CA ARG A 36 55.11 -27.55 12.82
C ARG A 36 54.59 -26.12 12.85
N ARG A 37 54.31 -25.68 14.10
CA ARG A 37 54.32 -24.29 14.56
C ARG A 37 55.69 -23.61 14.32
N GLU A 38 55.66 -22.43 13.75
CA GLU A 38 56.59 -21.33 14.03
C GLU A 38 55.78 -20.07 14.41
N PRO A 39 56.25 -19.22 15.36
CA PRO A 39 55.49 -18.06 15.82
C PRO A 39 55.93 -16.75 15.15
N SER A 40 54.93 -15.87 14.93
CA SER A 40 55.01 -14.39 14.71
C SER A 40 55.09 -13.93 13.24
N PRO A 41 54.49 -12.77 12.84
CA PRO A 41 54.20 -11.58 13.65
C PRO A 41 52.71 -11.15 13.68
N ALA A 42 52.41 -10.25 14.61
CA ALA A 42 51.09 -9.69 14.89
C ALA A 42 50.38 -9.20 13.62
N LEU A 43 49.26 -9.85 13.27
CA LEU A 43 48.31 -9.31 12.32
C LEU A 43 47.68 -8.07 12.94
N SER A 44 47.97 -6.94 12.30
CA SER A 44 47.34 -5.66 12.52
C SER A 44 45.84 -5.82 12.67
N VAL A 45 45.26 -5.01 13.57
CA VAL A 45 43.83 -4.75 13.74
C VAL A 45 43.26 -4.41 12.36
N LEU A 46 42.87 -5.45 11.62
CA LEU A 46 42.08 -5.35 10.41
C LEU A 46 40.73 -4.90 10.92
N SER A 47 40.57 -3.59 10.84
CA SER A 47 39.33 -2.86 10.91
C SER A 47 38.31 -3.67 10.11
N ASP A 48 37.44 -4.33 10.86
CA ASP A 48 36.27 -5.05 10.38
C ASP A 48 35.31 -4.02 9.77
N THR A 49 35.72 -3.51 8.62
CA THR A 49 34.90 -2.68 7.76
C THR A 49 33.98 -3.66 7.06
N LEU A 50 32.97 -4.09 7.82
CA LEU A 50 31.76 -4.70 7.30
C LEU A 50 31.39 -3.92 6.04
N LYS A 51 31.64 -4.54 4.88
CA LYS A 51 31.18 -4.07 3.59
C LYS A 51 29.67 -3.88 3.75
N ARG A 52 29.24 -2.64 3.97
CA ARG A 52 27.85 -2.24 3.82
C ARG A 52 27.53 -2.47 2.35
N SER A 53 27.14 -3.69 2.02
CA SER A 53 26.36 -3.98 0.84
C SER A 53 25.22 -2.99 0.87
N ARG A 54 25.28 -1.99 -0.02
CA ARG A 54 24.23 -0.99 -0.17
C ARG A 54 23.06 -1.72 -0.82
N THR A 55 22.34 -2.49 -0.03
CA THR A 55 21.04 -3.05 -0.42
C THR A 55 20.16 -1.86 -0.76
N GLN A 56 19.76 -1.77 -2.02
CA GLN A 56 18.82 -0.78 -2.51
C GLN A 56 17.62 -0.73 -1.57
N CYS A 57 17.36 0.44 -0.99
CA CYS A 57 16.28 0.60 -0.03
C CYS A 57 14.97 0.69 -0.81
N GLU A 58 14.00 -0.17 -0.53
CA GLU A 58 12.68 -0.17 -1.18
C GLU A 58 11.99 1.22 -1.18
N LEU A 59 12.33 2.07 -0.20
CA LEU A 59 11.84 3.45 -0.12
C LEU A 59 12.40 4.39 -1.18
N ASP A 60 13.55 4.06 -1.76
CA ASP A 60 14.17 4.82 -2.87
C ASP A 60 13.45 4.60 -4.20
N GLU A 61 12.64 3.54 -4.31
CA GLU A 61 11.88 3.20 -5.52
C GLU A 61 10.50 3.86 -5.56
N LEU A 62 10.05 4.46 -4.45
CA LEU A 62 8.80 5.21 -4.43
C LEU A 62 8.99 6.59 -5.04
N ASP A 63 8.24 6.89 -6.09
CA ASP A 63 8.24 8.18 -6.75
C ASP A 63 6.84 8.57 -7.26
N ILE A 64 6.70 9.84 -7.67
CA ILE A 64 5.52 10.36 -8.34
C ILE A 64 5.50 9.83 -9.78
N ILE A 65 4.45 9.11 -10.12
CA ILE A 65 4.29 8.46 -11.43
C ILE A 65 4.06 9.53 -12.49
N GLY A 66 4.80 9.48 -13.60
CA GLY A 66 4.66 10.37 -14.75
C GLY A 66 3.26 10.35 -15.37
N ALA A 67 2.92 11.40 -16.12
CA ALA A 67 1.58 11.53 -16.73
C ALA A 67 1.29 10.43 -17.78
N GLU A 68 2.35 9.94 -18.41
CA GLU A 68 2.41 8.92 -19.45
C GLU A 68 2.36 7.49 -18.90
N GLU A 69 2.83 7.28 -17.67
CA GLU A 69 2.80 5.97 -16.99
C GLU A 69 1.57 5.82 -16.08
N ALA A 70 0.97 6.93 -15.65
CA ALA A 70 -0.16 6.92 -14.74
C ALA A 70 -1.44 6.42 -15.43
N TRP A 71 -1.99 5.32 -14.94
CA TRP A 71 -3.28 4.82 -15.41
C TRP A 71 -4.45 5.61 -14.80
N SER A 72 -5.55 5.66 -15.55
CA SER A 72 -6.79 6.32 -15.12
C SER A 72 -7.62 5.44 -14.19
N VAL A 73 -8.20 6.07 -13.19
CA VAL A 73 -9.17 5.49 -12.25
C VAL A 73 -10.51 6.20 -12.46
N ASP A 74 -11.58 5.43 -12.49
CA ASP A 74 -12.94 5.95 -12.60
C ASP A 74 -13.37 6.61 -11.27
N VAL A 75 -13.01 7.88 -11.13
CA VAL A 75 -13.31 8.71 -9.95
C VAL A 75 -14.81 8.89 -9.76
N ASP A 76 -15.57 9.04 -10.85
CA ASP A 76 -17.01 9.23 -10.76
C ASP A 76 -17.69 8.02 -10.12
N ALA A 77 -17.26 6.80 -10.47
CA ALA A 77 -17.75 5.59 -9.82
C ALA A 77 -17.36 5.50 -8.35
N ILE A 78 -16.18 6.00 -7.94
CA ILE A 78 -15.80 6.08 -6.52
C ILE A 78 -16.71 7.04 -5.77
N LEU A 79 -16.95 8.22 -6.32
CA LEU A 79 -17.75 9.26 -5.69
C LEU A 79 -19.25 8.94 -5.68
N ALA A 80 -19.73 8.09 -6.59
CA ALA A 80 -21.10 7.61 -6.64
C ALA A 80 -21.41 6.47 -5.65
N SER A 81 -20.38 5.79 -5.12
CA SER A 81 -20.57 4.70 -4.15
C SER A 81 -21.12 5.18 -2.80
N LYS A 82 -21.69 4.25 -2.03
CA LYS A 82 -22.23 4.56 -0.70
C LYS A 82 -21.21 5.30 0.17
N ARG A 83 -21.61 6.45 0.70
CA ARG A 83 -20.74 7.34 1.49
C ARG A 83 -21.34 7.66 2.85
N ILE A 84 -20.50 7.66 3.88
CA ILE A 84 -20.79 8.17 5.21
C ILE A 84 -19.89 9.39 5.45
N ALA A 85 -20.48 10.59 5.38
CA ALA A 85 -19.74 11.84 5.56
C ALA A 85 -19.54 12.22 7.03
N ARG A 86 -20.40 11.74 7.94
CA ARG A 86 -20.33 12.00 9.38
C ARG A 86 -20.26 10.69 10.16
N PRO A 87 -19.45 10.62 11.22
CA PRO A 87 -19.33 9.40 12.01
C PRO A 87 -20.65 9.14 12.74
N LEU A 88 -21.07 7.87 12.78
CA LEU A 88 -22.37 7.47 13.32
C LEU A 88 -22.48 7.69 14.84
N ASP A 89 -21.35 7.67 15.54
CA ASP A 89 -21.25 7.79 16.99
C ASP A 89 -21.18 9.24 17.49
N GLY A 90 -21.02 10.22 16.59
CA GLY A 90 -20.93 11.64 16.91
C GLY A 90 -19.71 12.05 17.76
N ARG A 91 -18.74 11.14 17.97
CA ARG A 91 -17.59 11.38 18.86
C ARG A 91 -16.53 12.27 18.23
N LEU A 92 -16.44 12.25 16.91
CA LEU A 92 -15.46 13.01 16.14
C LEU A 92 -16.15 14.03 15.26
N GLU A 93 -15.51 15.19 15.10
CA GLU A 93 -15.94 16.17 14.12
C GLU A 93 -15.77 15.57 12.71
N ALA A 94 -16.76 15.77 11.84
CA ALA A 94 -16.69 15.34 10.45
C ALA A 94 -15.92 16.37 9.64
N ARG A 95 -14.74 16.00 9.13
CA ARG A 95 -13.92 16.86 8.27
C ARG A 95 -14.13 16.53 6.81
N ASP A 96 -15.16 17.14 6.25
CA ASP A 96 -15.56 16.97 4.87
C ASP A 96 -15.27 18.24 4.06
N ASN A 97 -14.46 18.13 3.00
CA ASN A 97 -14.13 19.26 2.12
C ASN A 97 -14.99 19.33 0.85
N TRP A 98 -16.13 18.62 0.85
CA TRP A 98 -16.99 18.50 -0.34
C TRP A 98 -17.47 19.82 -0.93
N GLN A 99 -17.69 20.83 -0.09
CA GLN A 99 -18.13 22.16 -0.54
C GLN A 99 -17.11 22.85 -1.46
N ARG A 100 -15.84 22.44 -1.39
CA ARG A 100 -14.75 22.96 -2.23
C ARG A 100 -14.39 22.02 -3.38
N TYR A 101 -15.06 20.88 -3.50
CA TYR A 101 -14.82 19.94 -4.58
C TYR A 101 -15.19 20.56 -5.93
N ARG A 102 -14.29 20.42 -6.89
CA ARG A 102 -14.50 20.82 -8.27
C ARG A 102 -14.09 19.70 -9.19
N ARG A 103 -15.06 19.16 -9.93
CA ARG A 103 -14.82 18.05 -10.86
C ARG A 103 -13.82 18.48 -11.93
N GLY A 104 -12.81 17.65 -12.20
CA GLY A 104 -11.76 17.96 -13.16
C GLY A 104 -10.69 18.94 -12.66
N GLU A 105 -10.86 19.51 -11.46
CA GLU A 105 -9.88 20.43 -10.84
C GLU A 105 -9.31 19.84 -9.56
N SER A 106 -10.12 19.27 -8.66
CA SER A 106 -9.68 18.78 -7.34
C SER A 106 -8.74 17.58 -7.41
N ILE A 107 -7.65 17.61 -6.61
CA ILE A 107 -6.84 16.43 -6.29
C ILE A 107 -7.62 15.57 -5.29
N ILE A 108 -7.53 14.25 -5.41
CA ILE A 108 -8.15 13.32 -4.47
C ILE A 108 -7.07 12.47 -3.81
N VAL A 109 -7.04 12.47 -2.49
CA VAL A 109 -6.22 11.58 -1.67
C VAL A 109 -7.11 10.51 -1.06
N LEU A 110 -6.91 9.27 -1.49
CA LEU A 110 -7.63 8.11 -0.99
C LEU A 110 -6.81 7.41 0.10
N CYS A 111 -7.39 7.27 1.27
CA CYS A 111 -6.90 6.45 2.36
C CYS A 111 -7.53 5.06 2.24
N VAL A 112 -6.80 4.11 1.66
CA VAL A 112 -7.28 2.74 1.43
C VAL A 112 -7.09 1.95 2.71
N GLN A 113 -8.18 1.70 3.43
CA GLN A 113 -8.17 1.10 4.76
C GLN A 113 -8.39 -0.41 4.68
N GLY A 114 -7.34 -1.15 5.03
CA GLY A 114 -7.34 -2.57 5.36
C GLY A 114 -7.27 -2.75 6.87
N ASN A 115 -6.13 -3.25 7.36
CA ASN A 115 -5.95 -3.65 8.75
C ASN A 115 -5.11 -2.67 9.58
N VAL A 116 -4.49 -1.65 8.96
CA VAL A 116 -3.54 -0.76 9.64
C VAL A 116 -4.09 0.65 9.74
N HIS A 117 -4.13 1.24 10.94
CA HIS A 117 -4.65 2.60 11.13
C HIS A 117 -3.61 3.72 10.95
N THR A 118 -2.31 3.39 10.95
CA THR A 118 -1.23 4.38 10.96
C THR A 118 -1.30 5.40 9.82
N HIS A 119 -1.70 4.97 8.62
CA HIS A 119 -1.75 5.85 7.45
C HIS A 119 -2.91 6.84 7.51
N TYR A 120 -4.05 6.45 8.09
CA TYR A 120 -5.16 7.33 8.39
C TYR A 120 -4.75 8.42 9.38
N ASP A 121 -4.10 8.05 10.48
CA ASP A 121 -3.63 9.01 11.49
C ASP A 121 -2.65 10.04 10.91
N LEU A 122 -1.73 9.57 10.05
CA LEU A 122 -0.76 10.41 9.36
C LEU A 122 -1.42 11.35 8.36
N LEU A 123 -2.37 10.86 7.57
CA LEU A 123 -3.14 11.69 6.66
C LEU A 123 -3.89 12.78 7.41
N CYS A 124 -4.61 12.43 8.48
CA CYS A 124 -5.30 13.39 9.34
C CYS A 124 -4.34 14.46 9.88
N SER A 125 -3.14 14.07 10.31
CA SER A 125 -2.13 15.02 10.78
C SER A 125 -1.60 15.95 9.67
N ALA A 126 -1.44 15.44 8.45
CA ALA A 126 -0.92 16.20 7.31
C ALA A 126 -1.96 17.09 6.63
N LEU A 127 -3.27 16.82 6.80
CA LEU A 127 -4.33 17.49 6.06
C LEU A 127 -4.38 19.02 6.16
N PRO A 128 -4.13 19.66 7.32
CA PRO A 128 -4.06 21.12 7.39
C PRO A 128 -3.04 21.71 6.39
N ASP A 129 -1.86 21.11 6.30
CA ASP A 129 -0.81 21.54 5.37
C ASP A 129 -1.22 21.26 3.92
N LEU A 130 -1.80 20.09 3.65
CA LEU A 130 -2.27 19.73 2.31
C LEU A 130 -3.37 20.67 1.82
N TYR A 131 -4.28 21.12 2.70
CA TYR A 131 -5.31 22.11 2.34
C TYR A 131 -4.78 23.52 2.17
N THR A 132 -3.61 23.83 2.73
CA THR A 132 -2.92 25.10 2.47
C THR A 132 -2.35 25.10 1.04
N ILE A 133 -1.84 23.96 0.59
CA ILE A 133 -1.30 23.77 -0.77
C ILE A 133 -2.44 23.68 -1.80
N SER A 134 -3.46 22.87 -1.51
CA SER A 134 -4.59 22.58 -2.39
C SER A 134 -5.91 22.73 -1.64
N PRO A 135 -6.51 23.93 -1.64
CA PRO A 135 -7.75 24.19 -0.88
C PRO A 135 -8.96 23.36 -1.32
N SER A 136 -8.96 22.85 -2.56
CA SER A 136 -10.02 22.03 -3.15
C SER A 136 -9.75 20.52 -3.04
N LEU A 137 -8.63 20.10 -2.45
CA LEU A 137 -8.26 18.69 -2.27
C LEU A 137 -9.34 17.94 -1.50
N GLN A 138 -9.62 16.71 -1.90
CA GLN A 138 -10.54 15.82 -1.19
C GLN A 138 -9.76 14.69 -0.55
N ALA A 139 -9.90 14.51 0.76
CA ALA A 139 -9.37 13.36 1.47
C ALA A 139 -10.54 12.42 1.83
N LEU A 140 -10.47 11.18 1.35
CA LEU A 140 -11.55 10.20 1.46
C LEU A 140 -10.99 8.87 1.93
N VAL A 141 -11.74 8.10 2.70
CA VAL A 141 -11.34 6.74 3.10
C VAL A 141 -12.08 5.72 2.25
N LEU A 142 -11.36 4.81 1.61
CA LEU A 142 -11.94 3.64 0.96
C LEU A 142 -11.86 2.45 1.90
N CYS A 143 -13.00 1.88 2.25
CA CYS A 143 -13.08 0.74 3.16
C CYS A 143 -14.13 -0.26 2.68
N HIS A 144 -14.06 -1.51 3.16
CA HIS A 144 -15.02 -2.54 2.73
C HIS A 144 -16.44 -2.23 3.19
N GLU A 145 -16.63 -1.83 4.45
CA GLU A 145 -17.93 -1.47 5.02
C GLU A 145 -17.79 -0.23 5.92
N PRO A 146 -18.27 0.95 5.47
CA PRO A 146 -18.14 2.20 6.21
C PRO A 146 -18.74 2.16 7.62
N SER A 147 -19.82 1.40 7.83
CA SER A 147 -20.48 1.32 9.13
C SER A 147 -19.66 0.60 10.21
N THR A 148 -18.67 -0.20 9.80
CA THR A 148 -17.76 -0.93 10.72
C THR A 148 -16.45 -0.20 10.96
N HIS A 149 -16.22 0.94 10.31
CA HIS A 149 -14.99 1.68 10.46
C HIS A 149 -14.87 2.27 11.87
N ASN A 150 -13.79 1.92 12.57
CA ASN A 150 -13.47 2.46 13.89
C ASN A 150 -12.18 3.28 13.79
N PRO A 151 -12.26 4.62 13.84
CA PRO A 151 -11.08 5.49 13.83
C PRO A 151 -10.16 5.22 15.03
N SER A 152 -8.88 5.55 14.90
CA SER A 152 -7.97 5.48 16.05
C SER A 152 -8.37 6.52 17.12
N SER A 153 -8.09 6.19 18.38
CA SER A 153 -8.35 7.09 19.52
C SER A 153 -7.48 8.36 19.51
N ILE A 154 -6.54 8.47 18.58
CA ILE A 154 -5.59 9.59 18.48
C ILE A 154 -6.09 10.63 17.48
N THR A 155 -7.03 10.27 16.59
CA THR A 155 -7.56 11.19 15.59
C THR A 155 -8.56 12.18 16.18
N SER A 156 -8.42 13.45 15.83
CA SER A 156 -9.30 14.53 16.31
C SER A 156 -10.54 14.74 15.44
N PHE A 157 -10.56 14.17 14.23
CA PHE A 157 -11.67 14.27 13.30
C PHE A 157 -11.80 13.01 12.44
N SER A 158 -12.95 12.87 11.80
CA SER A 158 -13.28 11.79 10.89
C SER A 158 -13.28 12.27 9.44
N LEU A 159 -12.75 11.45 8.52
CA LEU A 159 -12.85 11.70 7.09
C LEU A 159 -14.08 11.00 6.49
N PRO A 160 -14.61 11.50 5.35
CA PRO A 160 -15.68 10.80 4.64
C PRO A 160 -15.27 9.38 4.26
N LEU A 161 -16.11 8.41 4.63
CA LEU A 161 -15.90 7.00 4.32
C LEU A 161 -16.71 6.63 3.08
N ILE A 162 -16.09 5.89 2.16
CA ILE A 162 -16.71 5.38 0.95
C ILE A 162 -16.59 3.86 0.95
N GLN A 163 -17.72 3.21 0.63
CA GLN A 163 -17.77 1.77 0.44
C GLN A 163 -17.03 1.40 -0.85
N ALA A 164 -15.96 0.63 -0.71
CA ALA A 164 -15.08 0.26 -1.80
C ALA A 164 -15.55 -0.96 -2.62
N VAL A 165 -16.44 -1.77 -2.03
CA VAL A 165 -16.89 -3.04 -2.60
C VAL A 165 -18.42 -3.07 -2.63
N GLU A 166 -18.94 -3.15 -3.84
CA GLU A 166 -20.34 -3.34 -4.19
C GLU A 166 -20.44 -4.52 -5.18
N PRO A 167 -21.60 -5.18 -5.35
CA PRO A 167 -21.72 -6.37 -6.20
C PRO A 167 -21.20 -6.20 -7.63
N SER A 168 -21.32 -5.01 -8.20
CA SER A 168 -20.87 -4.67 -9.55
C SER A 168 -19.56 -3.89 -9.59
N ASN A 169 -18.98 -3.54 -8.45
CA ASN A 169 -17.84 -2.63 -8.41
C ASN A 169 -16.87 -2.92 -7.25
N ASN A 170 -15.59 -3.03 -7.56
CA ASN A 170 -14.54 -3.21 -6.57
C ASN A 170 -13.41 -2.21 -6.84
N HIS A 171 -13.41 -1.14 -6.06
CA HIS A 171 -12.44 -0.04 -6.21
C HIS A 171 -11.01 -0.49 -5.85
N PHE A 172 -10.85 -1.49 -4.98
CA PHE A 172 -9.53 -2.03 -4.65
C PHE A 172 -8.88 -2.74 -5.85
N VAL A 173 -9.68 -3.47 -6.65
CA VAL A 173 -9.19 -4.08 -7.90
C VAL A 173 -8.73 -3.01 -8.87
N ARG A 174 -9.57 -1.98 -9.10
CA ARG A 174 -9.27 -0.87 -10.02
C ARG A 174 -8.02 -0.09 -9.63
N LEU A 175 -7.74 0.00 -8.33
CA LEU A 175 -6.55 0.65 -7.81
C LEU A 175 -5.30 -0.26 -7.79
N GLY A 176 -5.46 -1.56 -8.04
CA GLY A 176 -4.39 -2.56 -7.93
C GLY A 176 -3.95 -2.80 -6.48
N LEU A 177 -4.86 -2.66 -5.53
CA LEU A 177 -4.59 -2.70 -4.09
C LEU A 177 -5.30 -3.85 -3.38
N LEU A 178 -5.44 -5.00 -4.03
CA LEU A 178 -5.89 -6.23 -3.36
C LEU A 178 -4.70 -6.99 -2.78
N HIS A 179 -4.87 -7.50 -1.56
CA HIS A 179 -3.87 -8.33 -0.90
C HIS A 179 -3.74 -9.67 -1.66
N PRO A 180 -2.54 -10.08 -2.13
CA PRO A 180 -2.36 -11.30 -2.92
C PRO A 180 -2.81 -12.58 -2.18
N LEU A 181 -2.60 -12.62 -0.86
CA LEU A 181 -3.04 -13.74 0.00
C LEU A 181 -4.42 -13.50 0.63
N GLY A 182 -5.09 -12.39 0.31
CA GLY A 182 -6.36 -11.99 0.92
C GLY A 182 -7.60 -12.57 0.25
N GLY A 183 -7.44 -13.56 -0.63
CA GLY A 183 -8.55 -14.19 -1.36
C GLY A 183 -9.38 -13.22 -2.19
N GLY A 184 -8.79 -12.10 -2.62
CA GLY A 184 -9.47 -11.02 -3.35
C GLY A 184 -10.42 -10.16 -2.53
N LYS A 185 -10.42 -10.28 -1.20
CA LYS A 185 -11.36 -9.58 -0.30
C LYS A 185 -10.75 -8.42 0.47
N PHE A 186 -9.47 -8.54 0.84
CA PHE A 186 -8.82 -7.57 1.69
C PHE A 186 -7.96 -6.61 0.87
N PRO A 187 -8.08 -5.29 1.09
CA PRO A 187 -7.20 -4.33 0.45
C PRO A 187 -5.82 -4.31 1.12
N LEU A 188 -4.84 -3.79 0.39
CA LEU A 188 -3.57 -3.34 0.93
C LEU A 188 -3.72 -1.92 1.50
N ASP A 189 -3.28 -1.71 2.73
CA ASP A 189 -3.30 -0.40 3.37
C ASP A 189 -2.38 0.58 2.62
N ALA A 190 -2.93 1.70 2.15
CA ALA A 190 -2.18 2.65 1.33
C ALA A 190 -2.78 4.07 1.34
N LEU A 191 -1.95 5.07 1.06
CA LEU A 191 -2.41 6.37 0.58
C LEU A 191 -2.23 6.44 -0.93
N VAL A 192 -3.28 6.85 -1.65
CA VAL A 192 -3.25 6.99 -3.11
C VAL A 192 -3.58 8.43 -3.48
N VAL A 193 -2.78 9.03 -4.35
CA VAL A 193 -3.08 10.37 -4.90
C VAL A 193 -3.58 10.21 -6.33
N LEU A 194 -4.77 10.76 -6.59
CA LEU A 194 -5.34 10.90 -7.92
C LEU A 194 -5.25 12.37 -8.34
N ASP A 195 -4.77 12.60 -9.56
CA ASP A 195 -4.77 13.94 -10.15
C ASP A 195 -6.19 14.40 -10.54
N PRO A 196 -6.35 15.67 -10.98
CA PRO A 196 -7.65 16.19 -11.39
C PRO A 196 -8.31 15.44 -12.55
N ARG A 197 -7.52 14.70 -13.34
CA ARG A 197 -7.99 13.86 -14.46
C ARG A 197 -8.28 12.42 -14.03
N GLY A 198 -8.17 12.12 -12.73
CA GLY A 198 -8.39 10.79 -12.17
C GLY A 198 -7.24 9.80 -12.40
N ARG A 199 -6.05 10.25 -12.78
CA ARG A 199 -4.88 9.38 -12.95
C ARG A 199 -4.21 9.11 -11.62
N ARG A 200 -3.79 7.87 -11.39
CA ARG A 200 -3.10 7.44 -10.17
C ARG A 200 -1.64 7.89 -10.20
N LYS A 201 -1.30 8.94 -9.46
CA LYS A 201 0.02 9.59 -9.48
C LYS A 201 0.96 9.14 -8.37
N LEU A 202 0.42 8.62 -7.27
CA LEU A 202 1.24 8.14 -6.16
C LEU A 202 0.51 7.03 -5.41
N VAL A 203 1.26 6.02 -4.96
CA VAL A 203 0.79 4.99 -4.03
C VAL A 203 1.83 4.85 -2.92
N LEU A 204 1.44 5.14 -1.69
CA LEU A 204 2.28 5.01 -0.50
C LEU A 204 1.82 3.79 0.29
N PRO A 205 2.62 2.72 0.35
CA PRO A 205 2.24 1.49 1.05
C PRO A 205 2.39 1.67 2.57
N PHE A 206 1.57 0.98 3.35
CA PHE A 206 1.69 0.91 4.81
C PHE A 206 1.48 -0.52 5.30
N GLY A 207 2.42 -1.05 6.08
CA GLY A 207 2.36 -2.46 6.52
C GLY A 207 2.79 -3.48 5.46
N TRP A 208 3.20 -3.03 4.27
CA TRP A 208 3.78 -3.85 3.21
C TRP A 208 4.80 -3.04 2.39
N GLY A 209 5.62 -3.74 1.60
CA GLY A 209 6.66 -3.13 0.75
C GLY A 209 7.54 -2.13 1.51
N ALA A 210 7.82 -1.00 0.86
CA ALA A 210 8.63 0.09 1.42
C ALA A 210 8.08 0.65 2.76
N GLY A 211 6.78 0.55 3.00
CA GLY A 211 6.10 1.02 4.20
C GLY A 211 5.86 -0.03 5.27
N LYS A 212 6.44 -1.24 5.13
CA LYS A 212 6.22 -2.38 6.05
C LYS A 212 6.46 -2.03 7.51
N HIS A 213 7.47 -1.20 7.79
CA HIS A 213 7.85 -0.84 9.15
C HIS A 213 7.25 0.50 9.62
N ALA A 214 6.39 1.16 8.84
CA ALA A 214 5.85 2.48 9.17
C ALA A 214 5.07 2.52 10.50
N GLY A 215 4.38 1.43 10.85
CA GLY A 215 3.65 1.30 12.12
C GLY A 215 4.50 0.86 13.32
N THR A 216 5.79 0.57 13.13
CA THR A 216 6.67 0.07 14.19
C THR A 216 7.34 1.23 14.96
N PRO A 217 7.87 1.00 16.17
CA PRO A 217 8.60 2.02 16.92
C PRO A 217 9.78 2.63 16.15
N ALA A 218 10.44 1.83 15.29
CA ALA A 218 11.55 2.27 14.45
C ALA A 218 11.10 2.95 13.13
N GLY A 219 9.79 2.97 12.83
CA GLY A 219 9.22 3.43 11.56
C GLY A 219 9.18 4.94 11.36
N ARG A 220 9.76 5.75 12.26
CA ARG A 220 9.66 7.22 12.19
C ARG A 220 10.20 7.78 10.89
N SER A 221 11.41 7.40 10.50
CA SER A 221 12.04 7.88 9.25
C SER A 221 11.23 7.49 8.01
N ILE A 222 10.64 6.30 8.01
CA ILE A 222 9.77 5.80 6.95
C ILE A 222 8.52 6.67 6.84
N ARG A 223 7.83 6.90 7.96
CA ARG A 223 6.63 7.76 8.00
C ARG A 223 6.95 9.16 7.50
N THR A 224 8.03 9.78 7.97
CA THR A 224 8.47 11.11 7.51
C THR A 224 8.66 11.11 6.00
N ARG A 225 9.39 10.13 5.45
CA ARG A 225 9.64 10.06 4.01
C ARG A 225 8.38 9.85 3.18
N LEU A 226 7.48 8.96 3.61
CA LEU A 226 6.19 8.75 2.94
C LEU A 226 5.35 10.03 2.94
N MET A 227 5.31 10.74 4.07
CA MET A 227 4.55 11.99 4.15
C MET A 227 5.17 13.14 3.36
N ASP A 228 6.50 13.20 3.29
CA ASP A 228 7.21 14.15 2.41
C ASP A 228 6.88 13.87 0.95
N LEU A 229 6.83 12.60 0.52
CA LEU A 229 6.41 12.23 -0.83
C LEU A 229 4.95 12.61 -1.11
N LEU A 230 4.03 12.40 -0.17
CA LEU A 230 2.65 12.83 -0.31
C LEU A 230 2.57 14.34 -0.56
N LYS A 231 3.23 15.12 0.30
CA LYS A 231 3.24 16.58 0.22
C LYS A 231 3.82 17.06 -1.11
N ARG A 232 4.99 16.53 -1.50
CA ARG A 232 5.62 16.86 -2.80
C ARG A 232 4.74 16.50 -3.98
N CYS A 233 4.03 15.37 -3.92
CA CYS A 233 3.09 14.99 -4.98
C CYS A 233 1.97 16.02 -5.12
N VAL A 234 1.35 16.43 -4.00
CA VAL A 234 0.30 17.46 -4.04
C VAL A 234 0.85 18.79 -4.55
N GLU A 235 2.04 19.22 -4.09
CA GLU A 235 2.70 20.44 -4.58
C GLU A 235 3.02 20.39 -6.08
N THR A 236 3.44 19.23 -6.59
CA THR A 236 3.72 19.03 -8.01
C THR A 236 2.43 19.10 -8.83
N LEU A 237 1.37 18.43 -8.39
CA LEU A 237 0.09 18.46 -9.09
C LEU A 237 -0.56 19.85 -9.11
N GLU A 238 -0.42 20.64 -8.04
CA GLU A 238 -0.86 22.03 -8.04
C GLU A 238 -0.07 22.91 -9.01
N ARG A 239 1.22 22.63 -9.22
CA ARG A 239 2.06 23.34 -10.20
C ARG A 239 1.76 22.95 -11.65
N GLU A 240 1.20 21.77 -11.88
CA GLU A 240 0.84 21.25 -13.20
C GLU A 240 -0.57 21.68 -13.68
N ARG A 241 -1.37 22.29 -12.79
CA ARG A 241 -2.69 22.84 -13.13
C ARG A 241 -2.59 24.11 -13.96
#